data_AF-A0A8I2FUL3-F1
#
_entry.id   AF-A0A8I2FUL3-F1
#
_cell.length_a   1.000
_cell.length_b   1.000
_cell.length_c   1.000
_cell.angle_alpha   90.00
_cell.angle_beta   90.00
_cell.angle_gamma   90.00
#
_symmetry.space_group_name_H-M   'P 1'
#
loop_
_entity.id
_entity.type
_entity.pdbx_description
1 polymer ?
#
loop_
_entity_poly.entity_id
_entity_poly.type
_entity_poly.pdbx_seq_one_letter_code
_entity_poly.pdbx_strand_id
1 'polypeptide(L)'
;KFLEALTGSLSHIANFEISAKKENYFTSYSFLNKGIKEIRIYNFKSQKPLSENSAGKTYLRFQLSMVEYKSTASARTALEALLDYSDPNIGLSYAWDYVVNVGPTVYWLNAPCLLSKQNWQKLLASLKKNIQKSAEHDSFECRCGLNCKRNWNK
;
A
#
# COMPACT_ATOMS: atom_id res chain seq x y z
N LYS A 1 2.60 12.08 13.05
CA LYS A 1 3.77 11.21 13.34
C LYS A 1 3.95 10.07 12.33
N PHE A 2 3.04 9.08 12.24
CA PHE A 2 3.20 7.96 11.28
C PHE A 2 3.23 8.40 9.80
N LEU A 3 2.22 9.16 9.36
CA LEU A 3 2.12 9.61 7.96
C LEU A 3 3.25 10.58 7.57
N GLU A 4 3.73 11.38 8.52
CA GLU A 4 4.89 12.27 8.34
C GLU A 4 6.20 11.48 8.18
N ALA A 5 6.36 10.36 8.89
CA ALA A 5 7.53 9.50 8.72
C ALA A 5 7.54 8.82 7.33
N LEU A 6 6.37 8.49 6.78
CA LEU A 6 6.24 7.97 5.43
C LEU A 6 6.66 9.00 4.38
N THR A 7 6.15 10.24 4.46
CA THR A 7 6.54 11.31 3.52
C THR A 7 7.99 11.74 3.69
N GLY A 8 8.48 11.78 4.93
CA GLY A 8 9.88 12.08 5.25
C GLY A 8 10.87 11.10 4.61
N SER A 9 10.49 9.84 4.37
CA SER A 9 11.34 8.84 3.72
C SER A 9 11.62 9.11 2.23
N LEU A 10 10.81 9.98 1.61
CA LEU A 10 10.91 10.38 0.21
C LEU A 10 11.20 11.87 0.02
N SER A 11 11.51 12.61 1.07
CA SER A 11 11.73 14.06 1.01
C SER A 11 12.89 14.46 0.08
N HIS A 12 13.85 13.56 -0.15
CA HIS A 12 14.94 13.75 -1.13
C HIS A 12 14.46 13.71 -2.59
N ILE A 13 13.25 13.22 -2.85
CA ILE A 13 12.64 13.13 -4.20
C ILE A 13 11.64 14.26 -4.38
N ALA A 14 10.74 14.41 -3.40
CA ALA A 14 9.67 15.38 -3.45
C ALA A 14 9.08 15.62 -2.06
N ASN A 15 8.48 16.79 -1.90
CA ASN A 15 7.53 17.02 -0.82
C ASN A 15 6.15 16.51 -1.26
N PHE A 16 5.35 16.02 -0.31
CA PHE A 16 4.06 15.41 -0.59
C PHE A 16 2.93 16.14 0.12
N GLU A 17 1.84 16.34 -0.62
CA GLU A 17 0.52 16.60 -0.06
C GLU A 17 -0.13 15.27 0.30
N ILE A 18 -0.85 15.27 1.43
CA ILE A 18 -1.56 14.10 1.95
C ILE A 18 -3.04 14.45 1.96
N SER A 19 -3.85 13.59 1.36
CA SER A 19 -5.31 13.63 1.50
C SER A 19 -5.78 12.32 2.12
N ALA A 20 -6.75 12.41 3.04
CA ALA A 20 -7.33 11.26 3.71
C ALA A 20 -8.79 11.11 3.31
N LYS A 21 -9.21 9.87 3.08
CA LYS A 21 -10.60 9.50 2.85
C LYS A 21 -10.96 8.34 3.76
N LYS A 22 -12.16 8.40 4.33
CA LYS A 22 -12.77 7.30 5.07
C LYS A 22 -13.81 6.64 4.18
N GLU A 23 -13.75 5.33 4.06
CA GLU A 23 -14.69 4.54 3.27
C GLU A 23 -15.24 3.37 4.10
N ASN A 24 -16.39 2.85 3.68
CA ASN A 24 -17.04 1.71 4.34
C ASN A 24 -16.89 0.41 3.53
N TYR A 25 -16.44 0.47 2.28
CA TYR A 25 -16.25 -0.67 1.39
C TYR A 25 -15.26 -0.34 0.27
N PHE A 26 -14.54 -1.35 -0.25
CA PHE A 26 -13.81 -1.24 -1.51
C PHE A 26 -14.75 -1.48 -2.68
N THR A 27 -14.96 -0.49 -3.54
CA THR A 27 -15.74 -0.64 -4.77
C THR A 27 -15.11 -1.64 -5.73
N SER A 28 -13.79 -1.57 -5.89
CA SER A 28 -13.04 -2.44 -6.81
C SER A 28 -12.71 -3.82 -6.24
N TYR A 29 -12.93 -4.05 -4.95
CA TYR A 29 -12.54 -5.29 -4.25
C TYR A 29 -13.64 -5.78 -3.31
N SER A 30 -14.82 -6.05 -3.86
CA SER A 30 -16.00 -6.41 -3.06
C SER A 30 -15.79 -7.63 -2.16
N PHE A 31 -14.93 -8.56 -2.58
CA PHE A 31 -14.54 -9.75 -1.81
C PHE A 31 -13.82 -9.41 -0.49
N LEU A 32 -13.23 -8.23 -0.37
CA LEU A 32 -12.58 -7.76 0.86
C LEU A 32 -13.56 -7.21 1.89
N ASN A 33 -14.79 -6.90 1.49
CA ASN A 33 -15.75 -6.21 2.37
C ASN A 33 -16.23 -7.08 3.54
N LYS A 34 -16.01 -8.41 3.50
CA LYS A 34 -16.45 -9.31 4.55
C LYS A 34 -15.66 -9.06 5.84
N GLY A 35 -16.38 -8.60 6.87
CA GLY A 35 -15.79 -8.41 8.19
C GLY A 35 -14.98 -7.12 8.35
N ILE A 36 -15.08 -6.16 7.41
CA ILE A 36 -14.52 -4.82 7.60
C ILE A 36 -15.27 -4.08 8.71
N LYS A 37 -14.52 -3.36 9.55
CA LYS A 37 -15.00 -2.34 10.47
C LYS A 37 -14.83 -0.94 9.90
N GLU A 38 -13.64 -0.66 9.37
CA GLU A 38 -13.29 0.68 8.88
C GLU A 38 -12.22 0.60 7.78
N ILE A 39 -12.32 1.48 6.79
CA ILE A 39 -11.27 1.71 5.81
C ILE A 39 -10.81 3.17 5.91
N ARG A 40 -9.50 3.37 6.03
CA ARG A 40 -8.86 4.68 5.89
C ARG A 40 -7.87 4.65 4.73
N ILE A 41 -8.05 5.55 3.79
CA ILE A 41 -7.20 5.65 2.60
C ILE A 41 -6.46 6.98 2.65
N TYR A 42 -5.14 6.92 2.56
CA TYR A 42 -4.26 8.08 2.50
C TYR A 42 -3.64 8.14 1.11
N ASN A 43 -3.98 9.17 0.34
CA ASN A 43 -3.39 9.43 -0.96
C ASN A 43 -2.30 10.48 -0.82
N PHE A 44 -1.13 10.16 -1.33
CA PHE A 44 0.04 11.02 -1.34
C PHE A 44 0.31 11.46 -2.77
N LYS A 45 0.55 12.77 -2.96
CA LYS A 45 0.90 13.35 -4.25
C LYS A 45 2.05 14.32 -4.08
N SER A 46 3.04 14.26 -4.96
CA SER A 46 4.13 15.24 -4.93
C SER A 46 3.58 16.66 -5.14
N GLN A 47 4.11 17.64 -4.39
CA GLN A 47 3.74 19.06 -4.54
C GLN A 47 4.18 19.62 -5.90
N LYS A 48 5.33 19.14 -6.39
CA LYS A 48 5.88 19.49 -7.70
C LYS A 48 5.78 18.31 -8.66
N PRO A 49 5.58 18.55 -9.97
CA PRO A 49 5.66 17.48 -10.95
C PRO A 49 7.09 16.93 -11.04
N LEU A 50 7.22 15.63 -11.33
CA LEU A 50 8.48 14.99 -11.69
C LEU A 50 8.91 15.36 -13.11
N SER A 51 7.95 15.58 -14.00
CA SER A 51 8.17 16.03 -15.37
C SER A 51 6.96 16.82 -15.89
N GLU A 52 7.23 17.69 -16.86
CA GLU A 52 6.22 18.48 -17.56
C GLU A 52 6.52 18.46 -19.05
N ASN A 53 5.52 18.12 -19.87
CA ASN A 53 5.62 18.11 -21.33
C ASN A 53 4.30 18.58 -21.96
N SER A 54 4.18 18.49 -23.28
CA SER A 54 2.97 18.89 -24.02
C SER A 54 1.72 18.09 -23.66
N ALA A 55 1.87 16.89 -23.06
CA ALA A 55 0.78 16.07 -22.56
C ALA A 55 0.42 16.38 -21.09
N GLY A 56 1.17 17.26 -20.42
CA GLY A 56 0.88 17.79 -19.10
C GLY A 56 1.94 17.48 -18.03
N LYS A 57 1.51 17.58 -16.77
CA LYS A 57 2.35 17.45 -15.57
C LYS A 57 2.23 16.06 -14.97
N THR A 58 3.35 15.36 -14.82
CA THR A 58 3.42 14.05 -14.16
C THR A 58 3.80 14.23 -12.70
N TYR A 59 2.97 13.72 -11.79
CA TYR A 59 3.21 13.79 -10.34
C TYR A 59 3.50 12.41 -9.77
N LEU A 60 4.40 12.34 -8.80
CA LEU A 60 4.59 11.11 -8.03
C LEU A 60 3.39 10.92 -7.11
N ARG A 61 2.81 9.73 -7.12
CA ARG A 61 1.68 9.38 -6.25
C ARG A 61 1.94 8.05 -5.58
N PHE A 62 1.41 7.86 -4.40
CA PHE A 62 1.28 6.55 -3.76
C PHE A 62 0.08 6.58 -2.81
N GLN A 63 -0.40 5.41 -2.43
CA GLN A 63 -1.56 5.26 -1.57
C GLN A 63 -1.23 4.31 -0.43
N LEU A 64 -1.66 4.66 0.78
CA LEU A 64 -1.71 3.74 1.91
C LEU A 64 -3.17 3.52 2.31
N SER A 65 -3.63 2.30 2.17
CA SER A 65 -4.92 1.85 2.68
C SER A 65 -4.72 1.11 3.99
N MET A 66 -5.48 1.48 5.01
CA MET A 66 -5.55 0.83 6.32
C MET A 66 -6.96 0.28 6.49
N VAL A 67 -7.07 -1.04 6.53
CA VAL A 67 -8.35 -1.75 6.59
C VAL A 67 -8.42 -2.47 7.92
N GLU A 68 -9.27 -1.97 8.82
CA GLU A 68 -9.52 -2.64 10.09
C GLU A 68 -10.65 -3.66 9.91
N TYR A 69 -10.39 -4.90 10.30
CA TYR A 69 -11.35 -5.99 10.31
C TYR A 69 -11.88 -6.28 11.71
N LYS A 70 -12.97 -7.04 11.77
CA LYS A 70 -13.58 -7.49 13.02
C LYS A 70 -12.66 -8.40 13.83
N SER A 71 -11.78 -9.16 13.16
CA SER A 71 -10.85 -10.09 13.78
C SER A 71 -9.56 -10.25 12.96
N THR A 72 -8.48 -10.69 13.62
CA THR A 72 -7.22 -11.09 12.97
C THR A 72 -7.43 -12.17 11.91
N ALA A 73 -8.32 -13.12 12.17
CA ALA A 73 -8.66 -14.16 11.19
C ALA A 73 -9.27 -13.56 9.91
N SER A 74 -10.18 -12.59 10.04
CA SER A 74 -10.78 -11.92 8.87
C SER A 74 -9.73 -11.12 8.09
N ALA A 75 -8.81 -10.43 8.80
CA ALA A 75 -7.70 -9.71 8.17
C ALA A 75 -6.77 -10.66 7.39
N ARG A 76 -6.48 -11.85 7.94
CA ARG A 76 -5.68 -12.87 7.26
C ARG A 76 -6.38 -13.42 6.02
N THR A 77 -7.67 -13.77 6.11
CA THR A 77 -8.44 -14.22 4.95
C THR A 77 -8.47 -13.15 3.85
N ALA A 78 -8.58 -11.87 4.23
CA ALA A 78 -8.54 -10.78 3.26
C ALA A 78 -7.16 -10.62 2.60
N LEU A 79 -6.07 -10.81 3.35
CA LEU A 79 -4.72 -10.83 2.82
C LEU A 79 -4.51 -11.98 1.83
N GLU A 80 -4.97 -13.18 2.15
CA GLU A 80 -4.92 -14.36 1.27
C GLU A 80 -5.72 -14.11 -0.02
N ALA A 81 -6.95 -13.59 0.10
CA ALA A 81 -7.77 -13.24 -1.06
C ALA A 81 -7.15 -12.14 -1.94
N LEU A 82 -6.51 -11.14 -1.33
CA LEU A 82 -5.74 -10.12 -2.06
C LEU A 82 -4.58 -10.75 -2.84
N LEU A 83 -3.83 -11.66 -2.21
CA LEU A 83 -2.72 -12.36 -2.86
C LEU A 83 -3.22 -13.20 -4.05
N ASP A 84 -4.30 -13.94 -3.89
CA ASP A 84 -4.89 -14.76 -4.95
C ASP A 84 -5.39 -13.91 -6.13
N TYR A 85 -5.88 -12.69 -5.85
CA TYR A 85 -6.26 -11.72 -6.89
C TYR A 85 -5.06 -11.03 -7.55
N SER A 86 -3.85 -11.19 -6.99
CA SER A 86 -2.63 -10.57 -7.49
C SER A 86 -2.05 -11.33 -8.69
N ASP A 87 -2.86 -11.54 -9.73
CA ASP A 87 -2.43 -12.20 -10.97
C ASP A 87 -1.71 -11.19 -11.90
N PRO A 88 -0.60 -11.60 -12.55
CA PRO A 88 0.19 -10.76 -13.44
C PRO A 88 -0.57 -10.16 -14.63
N ASN A 89 -1.68 -10.77 -15.06
CA ASN A 89 -2.46 -10.39 -16.24
C ASN A 89 -3.72 -9.56 -15.93
N ILE A 90 -4.18 -9.53 -14.67
CA ILE A 90 -5.48 -8.93 -14.29
C ILE A 90 -5.47 -8.12 -12.97
N GLY A 91 -4.34 -8.07 -12.26
CA GLY A 91 -4.30 -7.58 -10.87
C GLY A 91 -3.17 -6.62 -10.50
N LEU A 92 -2.75 -6.68 -9.23
CA LEU A 92 -1.80 -5.78 -8.55
C LEU A 92 -0.36 -5.81 -9.09
N SER A 93 -0.06 -6.64 -10.09
CA SER A 93 1.28 -6.75 -10.69
C SER A 93 1.69 -5.50 -11.50
N TYR A 94 0.74 -4.66 -11.92
CA TYR A 94 1.04 -3.45 -12.71
C TYR A 94 1.44 -2.24 -11.85
N ALA A 95 1.68 -2.46 -10.57
CA ALA A 95 2.15 -1.48 -9.61
C ALA A 95 3.15 -2.12 -8.63
N TRP A 96 3.77 -1.29 -7.80
CA TRP A 96 4.40 -1.75 -6.59
C TRP A 96 3.32 -1.88 -5.53
N ASP A 97 3.17 -3.08 -4.98
CA ASP A 97 2.25 -3.34 -3.89
C ASP A 97 2.95 -4.03 -2.75
N TYR A 98 2.66 -3.58 -1.53
CA TYR A 98 3.03 -4.27 -0.31
C TYR A 98 1.82 -4.33 0.60
N VAL A 99 1.44 -5.54 0.97
CA VAL A 99 0.29 -5.80 1.83
C VAL A 99 0.75 -6.60 3.03
N VAL A 100 0.32 -6.21 4.23
CA VAL A 100 0.68 -6.85 5.49
C VAL A 100 -0.46 -6.75 6.49
N ASN A 101 -0.69 -7.80 7.28
CA ASN A 101 -1.65 -7.76 8.39
C ASN A 101 -0.94 -7.55 9.74
N VAL A 102 -1.38 -6.57 10.54
CA VAL A 102 -0.94 -6.38 11.93
C VAL A 102 -2.16 -6.54 12.82
N GLY A 103 -2.30 -7.71 13.44
CA GLY A 103 -3.50 -8.08 14.18
C GLY A 103 -4.74 -8.04 13.26
N PRO A 104 -5.81 -7.29 13.62
CA PRO A 104 -7.01 -7.16 12.79
C PRO A 104 -6.87 -6.15 11.64
N THR A 105 -5.72 -5.51 11.45
CA THR A 105 -5.57 -4.43 10.46
C THR A 105 -4.71 -4.87 9.29
N VAL A 106 -5.21 -4.73 8.06
CA VAL A 106 -4.42 -4.87 6.83
C VAL A 106 -3.93 -3.49 6.39
N TYR A 107 -2.62 -3.38 6.23
CA TYR A 107 -1.96 -2.23 5.61
C TYR A 107 -1.62 -2.59 4.18
N TRP A 108 -2.02 -1.73 3.26
CA TRP A 108 -1.77 -1.91 1.84
C TRP A 108 -1.15 -0.62 1.28
N LEU A 109 0.13 -0.68 0.98
CA LEU A 109 0.86 0.38 0.30
C LEU A 109 0.93 0.07 -1.19
N ASN A 110 0.46 1.00 -2.01
CA ASN A 110 0.48 0.93 -3.46
C ASN A 110 1.24 2.13 -4.05
N ALA A 111 2.08 1.90 -5.06
CA ALA A 111 2.76 2.95 -5.81
C ALA A 111 2.88 2.60 -7.30
N PRO A 112 2.84 3.58 -8.22
CA PRO A 112 2.98 3.34 -9.65
C PRO A 112 4.40 2.88 -9.99
N CYS A 113 4.53 2.16 -11.11
CA CYS A 113 5.81 1.63 -11.57
C CYS A 113 6.85 2.67 -11.98
N LEU A 114 6.44 3.93 -12.12
CA LEU A 114 7.37 5.05 -12.28
C LEU A 114 8.29 5.23 -11.06
N LEU A 115 7.88 4.76 -9.88
CA LEU A 115 8.71 4.79 -8.68
C LEU A 115 9.87 3.78 -8.82
N SER A 116 11.11 4.26 -8.65
CA SER A 116 12.27 3.37 -8.69
C SER A 116 12.25 2.35 -7.55
N LYS A 117 12.80 1.15 -7.80
CA LYS A 117 12.94 0.10 -6.77
C LYS A 117 13.61 0.61 -5.50
N GLN A 118 14.64 1.44 -5.60
CA GLN A 118 15.34 1.99 -4.43
C GLN A 118 14.42 2.86 -3.58
N ASN A 119 13.60 3.71 -4.21
CA ASN A 119 12.67 4.59 -3.49
C ASN A 119 11.48 3.79 -2.92
N TRP A 120 11.03 2.76 -3.64
CA TRP A 120 10.06 1.78 -3.11
C TRP A 120 10.57 1.12 -1.83
N GLN A 121 11.83 0.65 -1.80
CA GLN A 121 12.41 0.04 -0.61
C GLN A 121 12.54 1.02 0.57
N LYS A 122 12.81 2.31 0.31
CA LYS A 122 12.80 3.35 1.36
C LYS A 122 11.40 3.57 1.95
N LEU A 123 10.37 3.66 1.10
CA LEU A 123 8.98 3.74 1.54
C LEU A 123 8.60 2.53 2.39
N LEU A 124 8.92 1.33 1.89
CA LEU A 124 8.61 0.08 2.56
C LEU A 124 9.30 -0.03 3.93
N ALA A 125 10.57 0.36 4.01
CA ALA A 125 11.31 0.41 5.27
C ALA A 125 10.67 1.39 6.27
N SER A 126 10.23 2.57 5.80
CA SER A 126 9.52 3.55 6.64
C SER A 126 8.19 3.00 7.14
N LEU A 127 7.39 2.37 6.27
CA LEU A 127 6.15 1.71 6.67
C LEU A 127 6.42 0.66 7.75
N LYS A 128 7.30 -0.31 7.45
CA LYS A 128 7.65 -1.42 8.35
C LYS A 128 8.11 -0.93 9.73
N LYS A 129 8.98 0.08 9.77
CA LYS A 129 9.48 0.67 11.03
C LYS A 129 8.36 1.21 11.91
N ASN A 130 7.29 1.74 11.33
CA ASN A 130 6.22 2.39 12.08
C ASN A 130 5.04 1.46 12.42
N ILE A 131 4.82 0.40 11.64
CA ILE A 131 3.81 -0.61 11.96
C ILE A 131 4.33 -1.69 12.92
N GLN A 132 5.65 -1.82 13.08
CA GLN A 132 6.27 -2.77 13.99
C GLN A 132 6.25 -2.30 15.44
N LYS A 133 5.28 -2.79 16.21
CA LYS A 133 5.44 -3.10 17.63
C LYS A 133 4.81 -4.48 17.87
N SER A 134 5.68 -5.49 18.01
CA SER A 134 5.42 -6.90 18.32
C SER A 134 5.01 -7.83 17.16
N ALA A 135 5.91 -8.79 16.91
CA ALA A 135 5.78 -10.04 16.14
C ALA A 135 5.49 -9.96 14.63
N GLU A 136 6.37 -10.59 13.87
CA GLU A 136 6.17 -11.23 12.56
C GLU A 136 4.71 -11.29 12.03
N HIS A 137 4.50 -10.69 10.85
CA HIS A 137 3.22 -10.60 10.15
C HIS A 137 3.24 -11.32 8.80
N ASP A 138 2.09 -11.84 8.36
CA ASP A 138 1.94 -12.36 7.00
C ASP A 138 1.95 -11.15 6.04
N SER A 139 2.85 -11.17 5.04
CA SER A 139 2.94 -10.09 4.05
C SER A 139 3.28 -10.57 2.66
N PHE A 140 2.85 -9.84 1.63
CA PHE A 140 3.32 -10.07 0.27
C PHE A 140 3.74 -8.77 -0.39
N GLU A 141 4.67 -8.88 -1.33
CA GLU A 141 5.15 -7.76 -2.14
C GLU A 141 5.01 -8.11 -3.61
N CYS A 142 4.24 -7.31 -4.35
CA CYS A 142 4.18 -7.36 -5.80
C CYS A 142 5.16 -6.36 -6.39
N ARG A 143 5.87 -6.79 -7.43
CA ARG A 143 6.76 -5.92 -8.20
C ARG A 143 6.13 -5.66 -9.55
N CYS A 144 6.30 -4.44 -10.03
CA CYS A 144 5.90 -4.01 -11.34
C CYS A 144 6.25 -4.99 -12.47
N GLY A 145 5.23 -5.50 -13.15
CA GLY A 145 5.33 -6.44 -14.27
C GLY A 145 5.79 -7.85 -13.85
N LEU A 146 5.78 -8.18 -12.57
CA LEU A 146 6.28 -9.44 -12.02
C LEU A 146 5.29 -10.03 -11.00
N ASN A 147 5.53 -11.29 -10.63
CA ASN A 147 4.74 -11.99 -9.62
C ASN A 147 4.94 -11.41 -8.22
N CYS A 148 3.92 -11.65 -7.38
CA CYS A 148 3.97 -11.30 -5.97
C CYS A 148 4.71 -12.35 -5.15
N LYS A 149 5.57 -11.88 -4.25
CA LYS A 149 6.32 -12.74 -3.32
C LYS A 149 5.66 -12.70 -1.95
N ARG A 150 5.14 -13.84 -1.52
CA ARG A 150 4.62 -14.08 -0.17
C ARG A 150 5.75 -14.24 0.87
N ASN A 151 5.51 -13.78 2.08
CA ASN A 151 6.37 -13.89 3.26
C ASN A 151 5.47 -14.21 4.48
N TRP A 152 5.06 -15.47 4.61
CA TRP A 152 4.24 -15.94 5.75
C TRP A 152 5.15 -16.39 6.89
N ASN A 153 4.68 -16.18 8.12
CA ASN A 153 5.34 -16.81 9.27
C ASN A 153 4.74 -18.20 9.45
N LYS A 154 5.62 -19.19 9.64
CA LYS A 154 5.25 -20.60 9.83
C LYS A 154 4.78 -20.85 11.25
#